data_AF-A0A382TZ10-F1
#
_entry.id   AF-A0A382TZ10-F1
#
_cell.length_a   1.000
_cell.length_b   1.000
_cell.length_c   1.000
_cell.angle_alpha   90.00
_cell.angle_beta   90.00
_cell.angle_gamma   90.00
#
_symmetry.space_group_name_H-M   'P 1'
#
loop_
_entity.id
_entity.type
_entity.pdbx_description
1 polymer ?
#
loop_
_entity_poly.entity_id
_entity_poly.type
_entity_poly.pdbx_seq_one_letter_code
_entity_poly.pdbx_strand_id
1 'polypeptide(L)'
;MIGILKQKPLIVMFVFIVIGAVIGVSLSLIVFSDGGGDVISVGDRFVLATGESPGAPDIWDQPQIIDVWEEEQPLTLNAASSLRWKKDVMCVPGIGYYSRRAATNDNAEPYSLIFDNLDRVVGLYMYSENEQQVPWEYRQATGPYPYPHWGLHIFFLDSSNACN
;
A
#
# COMPACT_ATOMS: atom_id res chain seq x y z
N MET A 1 -44.66 33.62 -53.79
CA MET A 1 -44.58 33.55 -52.32
C MET A 1 -44.37 32.09 -51.90
N ILE A 2 -43.18 31.50 -52.13
CA ILE A 2 -42.90 30.05 -51.90
C ILE A 2 -41.58 29.84 -51.10
N GLY A 3 -40.95 30.91 -50.59
CA GLY A 3 -39.59 30.83 -50.02
C GLY A 3 -39.48 30.38 -48.56
N ILE A 4 -40.56 30.30 -47.78
CA ILE A 4 -40.45 30.28 -46.30
C ILE A 4 -40.76 28.90 -45.67
N LEU A 5 -41.35 27.95 -46.41
CA LEU A 5 -41.73 26.64 -45.83
C LEU A 5 -40.64 25.56 -45.86
N LYS A 6 -39.49 25.79 -46.50
CA LYS A 6 -38.40 24.79 -46.61
C LYS A 6 -37.31 24.89 -45.53
N GLN A 7 -37.30 25.95 -44.72
CA GLN A 7 -36.23 26.24 -43.75
C GLN A 7 -36.38 25.52 -42.40
N LYS A 8 -37.63 25.20 -41.99
CA LYS A 8 -37.92 24.58 -40.69
C LYS A 8 -37.27 23.19 -40.48
N PRO A 9 -37.28 22.25 -41.45
CA PRO A 9 -36.65 20.95 -41.22
C PRO A 9 -35.12 21.01 -41.17
N LEU A 10 -34.52 22.01 -41.83
CA LEU A 10 -33.07 22.19 -41.90
C LEU A 10 -32.48 22.73 -40.59
N ILE A 11 -33.21 23.62 -39.91
CA ILE A 11 -32.84 24.15 -38.59
C ILE A 11 -32.92 23.04 -37.53
N VAL A 12 -33.96 22.22 -37.56
CA VAL A 12 -34.12 21.09 -36.62
C VAL A 12 -32.99 20.08 -36.78
N MET A 13 -32.59 19.77 -38.02
CA MET A 13 -31.49 18.84 -38.28
C MET A 13 -30.14 19.37 -37.78
N PHE A 14 -29.87 20.67 -37.93
CA PHE A 14 -28.67 21.31 -37.39
C PHE A 14 -28.60 21.25 -35.86
N VAL A 15 -29.72 21.45 -35.17
CA VAL A 15 -29.78 21.36 -33.71
C VAL A 15 -29.44 19.95 -33.22
N PHE A 16 -29.96 18.90 -33.87
CA PHE A 16 -29.63 17.52 -33.51
C PHE A 16 -28.16 17.16 -33.76
N ILE A 17 -27.55 17.66 -34.85
CA ILE A 17 -26.13 17.45 -35.11
C ILE A 17 -25.26 18.13 -34.05
N VAL A 18 -25.58 19.37 -33.68
CA VAL A 18 -24.82 20.11 -32.66
C VAL A 18 -24.92 19.42 -31.30
N ILE A 19 -26.12 18.97 -30.90
CA ILE A 19 -26.30 18.23 -29.63
C ILE A 19 -25.52 16.90 -29.67
N GLY A 20 -25.60 16.14 -30.77
CA GLY A 20 -24.86 14.89 -30.93
C GLY A 20 -23.34 15.08 -30.91
N ALA A 21 -22.84 16.15 -31.53
CA ALA A 21 -21.42 16.49 -31.51
C ALA A 21 -20.94 16.90 -30.11
N VAL A 22 -21.73 17.70 -29.39
CA VAL A 22 -21.39 18.08 -27.99
C VAL A 22 -21.36 16.84 -27.10
N ILE A 23 -22.37 15.98 -27.17
CA ILE A 23 -22.42 14.74 -26.37
C ILE A 23 -21.25 13.82 -26.73
N GLY A 24 -20.96 13.65 -28.03
CA GLY A 24 -19.85 12.83 -28.52
C GLY A 24 -18.49 13.34 -28.06
N VAL A 25 -18.24 14.66 -28.11
CA VAL A 25 -17.02 15.28 -27.61
C VAL A 25 -16.91 15.19 -26.09
N SER A 26 -18.01 15.41 -25.35
CA SER A 26 -18.03 15.26 -23.89
C SER A 26 -17.75 13.82 -23.45
N LEU A 27 -18.35 12.83 -24.11
CA LEU A 27 -18.09 11.41 -23.84
C LEU A 27 -16.66 11.01 -24.22
N SER A 28 -16.14 11.53 -25.33
CA SER A 28 -14.76 11.28 -25.75
C SER A 28 -13.79 11.86 -24.72
N LEU A 29 -14.01 13.08 -24.23
CA LEU A 29 -13.19 13.68 -23.18
C LEU A 29 -13.20 12.86 -21.90
N ILE A 30 -14.35 12.31 -21.48
CA ILE A 30 -14.43 11.46 -20.28
C ILE A 30 -13.67 10.14 -20.49
N VAL A 31 -13.80 9.51 -21.66
CA VAL A 31 -13.13 8.23 -21.96
C VAL A 31 -11.61 8.39 -22.16
N PHE A 32 -11.16 9.52 -22.71
CA PHE A 32 -9.73 9.79 -22.93
C PHE A 32 -9.04 10.50 -21.75
N SER A 33 -9.79 11.05 -20.78
CA SER A 33 -9.20 11.64 -19.56
C SER A 33 -8.73 10.61 -18.54
N ASP A 34 -9.11 9.34 -18.67
CA ASP A 34 -8.71 8.28 -17.72
C ASP A 34 -7.36 7.62 -18.09
N GLY A 35 -6.63 8.20 -19.06
CA GLY A 35 -5.32 7.75 -19.49
C GLY A 35 -4.16 8.14 -18.56
N GLY A 36 -4.43 8.41 -17.29
CA GLY A 36 -3.41 8.54 -16.26
C GLY A 36 -2.94 7.15 -15.86
N GLY A 37 -2.14 6.50 -16.69
CA GLY A 37 -1.42 5.31 -16.25
C GLY A 37 -0.50 5.73 -15.12
N ASP A 38 -0.87 5.43 -13.87
CA ASP A 38 -0.01 5.61 -12.71
C ASP A 38 1.31 4.92 -13.01
N VAL A 39 2.34 5.73 -13.29
CA VAL A 39 3.70 5.23 -13.51
C VAL A 39 4.19 4.80 -12.15
N ILE A 40 4.07 3.51 -11.84
CA ILE A 40 4.54 2.94 -10.58
C ILE A 40 6.03 3.27 -10.44
N SER A 41 6.34 4.13 -9.47
CA SER A 41 7.69 4.50 -9.08
C SER A 41 8.17 3.59 -7.94
N VAL A 42 9.49 3.49 -7.80
CA VAL A 42 10.10 2.80 -6.66
C VAL A 42 9.68 3.53 -5.37
N GLY A 43 9.09 2.79 -4.44
CA GLY A 43 8.57 3.31 -3.18
C GLY A 43 7.05 3.53 -3.13
N ASP A 44 6.33 3.35 -4.25
CA ASP A 44 4.88 3.58 -4.31
C ASP A 44 4.06 2.46 -3.69
N ARG A 45 4.67 1.29 -3.42
CA ARG A 45 4.03 0.16 -2.75
C ARG A 45 5.01 -0.50 -1.79
N PHE A 46 4.52 -0.90 -0.63
CA PHE A 46 5.20 -1.80 0.29
C PHE A 46 4.31 -3.03 0.43
N VAL A 47 4.83 -4.20 0.06
CA VAL A 47 4.10 -5.47 0.08
C VAL A 47 4.90 -6.47 0.89
N LEU A 48 4.24 -7.12 1.85
CA LEU A 48 4.74 -8.34 2.47
C LEU A 48 4.23 -9.52 1.67
N ALA A 49 5.13 -10.40 1.24
CA ALA A 49 4.76 -11.57 0.46
C ALA A 49 5.59 -12.78 0.88
N THR A 50 4.97 -13.96 0.91
CA THR A 50 5.74 -15.21 0.85
C THR A 50 6.13 -15.46 -0.58
N GLY A 51 7.41 -15.29 -0.90
CA GLY A 51 7.92 -15.62 -2.23
C GLY A 51 7.69 -17.10 -2.55
N GLU A 52 7.50 -17.41 -3.84
CA GLU A 52 7.70 -18.76 -4.34
C GLU A 52 9.18 -19.13 -4.12
N SER A 53 9.48 -20.17 -3.36
CA SER A 53 10.85 -20.65 -3.20
C SER A 53 11.27 -21.42 -4.46
N PRO A 54 12.13 -20.89 -5.34
CA PRO A 54 12.59 -21.61 -6.52
C PRO A 54 13.73 -22.52 -6.08
N GLY A 55 13.42 -23.69 -5.53
CA GLY A 55 14.48 -24.62 -5.12
C GLY A 55 14.19 -25.70 -4.10
N ALA A 56 12.94 -26.00 -3.76
CA ALA A 56 12.68 -27.35 -3.25
C ALA A 56 12.71 -28.28 -4.47
N PRO A 57 13.74 -29.13 -4.67
CA PRO A 57 13.63 -30.17 -5.68
C PRO A 57 12.36 -30.98 -5.39
N ASP A 58 11.61 -31.29 -6.44
CA ASP A 58 10.53 -32.28 -6.42
C ASP A 58 11.09 -33.62 -5.92
N ILE A 59 11.23 -33.78 -4.61
CA ILE A 59 11.58 -35.08 -4.01
C ILE A 59 10.35 -35.98 -4.02
N TRP A 60 9.15 -35.41 -4.15
CA TRP A 60 7.89 -36.12 -4.33
C TRP A 60 6.99 -35.23 -5.20
N ASP A 61 6.39 -35.76 -6.28
CA ASP A 61 5.36 -35.14 -7.14
C ASP A 61 4.09 -34.73 -6.34
N GLN A 62 4.25 -33.87 -5.35
CA GLN A 62 3.18 -33.24 -4.60
C GLN A 62 3.30 -31.75 -4.87
N PRO A 63 2.26 -31.09 -5.38
CA PRO A 63 2.22 -29.64 -5.40
C PRO A 63 2.32 -29.19 -3.94
N GLN A 64 3.49 -28.69 -3.54
CA GLN A 64 3.61 -27.90 -2.32
C GLN A 64 2.80 -26.65 -2.62
N ILE A 65 1.52 -26.65 -2.25
CA ILE A 65 0.71 -25.44 -2.20
C ILE A 65 1.30 -24.62 -1.05
N ILE A 66 2.40 -23.93 -1.33
CA ILE A 66 2.77 -22.77 -0.54
C ILE A 66 1.71 -21.75 -0.91
N ASP A 67 0.76 -21.51 0.00
CA ASP A 67 -0.22 -20.44 -0.19
C ASP A 67 0.56 -19.13 -0.34
N VAL A 68 0.72 -18.69 -1.59
CA VAL A 68 1.34 -17.41 -1.92
C VAL A 68 0.39 -16.35 -1.39
N TRP A 69 0.77 -15.71 -0.29
CA TRP A 69 0.04 -14.56 0.23
C TRP A 69 0.84 -13.29 -0.03
N GLU A 70 0.11 -12.24 -0.40
CA GLU A 70 0.61 -10.88 -0.53
C GLU A 70 -0.28 -9.97 0.30
N GLU A 71 0.32 -9.08 1.08
CA GLU A 71 -0.38 -8.07 1.86
C GLU A 71 0.25 -6.70 1.62
N GLU A 72 -0.55 -5.79 1.06
CA GLU A 72 -0.17 -4.39 0.96
C GLU A 72 -0.12 -3.74 2.35
N GLN A 73 1.00 -3.09 2.63
CA GLN A 73 1.25 -2.38 3.86
C GLN A 73 1.07 -0.86 3.65
N PRO A 74 0.59 -0.14 4.68
CA PRO A 74 0.41 1.29 4.60
C PRO A 74 1.76 2.00 4.50
N LEU A 75 1.88 2.91 3.52
CA LEU A 75 3.07 3.74 3.35
C LEU A 75 3.11 4.95 4.28
N THR A 76 1.95 5.33 4.84
CA THR A 76 1.86 6.47 5.74
C THR A 76 1.19 6.14 7.06
N LEU A 77 1.51 6.90 8.10
CA LEU A 77 0.90 6.75 9.42
C LEU A 77 -0.61 6.98 9.38
N ASN A 78 -1.07 7.94 8.56
CA ASN A 78 -2.48 8.23 8.37
C ASN A 78 -3.24 7.03 7.74
N ALA A 79 -2.66 6.43 6.70
CA ALA A 79 -3.21 5.21 6.10
C ALA A 79 -3.20 4.06 7.11
N ALA A 80 -2.10 3.90 7.86
CA ALA A 80 -1.95 2.86 8.87
C ALA A 80 -3.01 2.98 9.99
N SER A 81 -3.28 4.20 10.46
CA SER A 81 -4.28 4.47 11.49
C SER A 81 -5.68 4.02 11.06
N SER A 82 -6.02 4.21 9.78
CA SER A 82 -7.28 3.74 9.20
C SER A 82 -7.37 2.21 9.14
N LEU A 83 -6.21 1.54 9.08
CA LEU A 83 -6.07 0.08 9.14
C LEU A 83 -5.81 -0.44 10.56
N ARG A 84 -6.15 0.34 11.59
CA ARG A 84 -6.07 -0.01 13.02
C ARG A 84 -4.64 -0.23 13.53
N TRP A 85 -3.65 0.33 12.84
CA TRP A 85 -2.30 0.45 13.39
C TRP A 85 -2.28 1.54 14.46
N LYS A 86 -1.69 1.23 15.63
CA LYS A 86 -1.53 2.15 16.75
C LYS A 86 -0.06 2.55 16.88
N LYS A 87 0.21 3.84 16.71
CA LYS A 87 1.53 4.43 16.90
C LYS A 87 1.92 4.45 18.39
N ASP A 88 3.16 4.11 18.68
CA ASP A 88 3.76 4.33 19.99
C ASP A 88 3.96 5.84 20.27
N VAL A 89 3.81 6.22 21.54
CA VAL A 89 3.92 7.64 21.95
C VAL A 89 5.35 8.16 21.81
N MET A 90 6.35 7.29 21.96
CA MET A 90 7.76 7.64 21.97
C MET A 90 8.42 7.34 20.62
N CYS A 91 9.08 8.34 20.05
CA CYS A 91 10.02 8.13 18.94
C CYS A 91 11.35 7.64 19.47
N VAL A 92 11.92 6.61 18.85
CA VAL A 92 13.26 6.12 19.21
C VAL A 92 14.29 6.70 18.24
N PRO A 93 15.28 7.48 18.71
CA PRO A 93 16.31 8.07 17.85
C PRO A 93 17.00 7.03 16.97
N GLY A 94 17.18 7.36 15.69
CA GLY A 94 17.77 6.45 14.70
C GLY A 94 16.86 5.29 14.25
N ILE A 95 15.65 5.18 14.78
CA ILE A 95 14.68 4.14 14.42
C ILE A 95 13.38 4.76 13.90
N GLY A 96 12.71 5.59 14.72
CA GLY A 96 11.39 6.15 14.41
C GLY A 96 10.32 5.73 15.42
N TYR A 97 9.06 5.89 15.03
CA TYR A 97 7.89 5.47 15.79
C TYR A 97 7.47 4.06 15.39
N TYR A 98 7.44 3.15 16.36
CA TYR A 98 6.81 1.86 16.14
C TYR A 98 5.29 2.02 16.03
N SER A 99 4.67 1.11 15.29
CA SER A 99 3.23 1.01 15.19
C SER A 99 2.82 -0.46 15.15
N ARG A 100 1.80 -0.84 15.92
CA ARG A 100 1.29 -2.22 15.96
C ARG A 100 -0.17 -2.26 15.53
N ARG A 101 -0.51 -3.18 14.63
CA ARG A 101 -1.90 -3.42 14.24
C ARG A 101 -2.66 -4.06 15.40
N ALA A 102 -3.79 -3.47 15.77
CA ALA A 102 -4.68 -4.05 16.77
C ALA A 102 -5.24 -5.39 16.26
N ALA A 103 -5.10 -6.46 17.04
CA ALA A 103 -5.58 -7.78 16.69
C ALA A 103 -7.09 -7.75 16.37
N THR A 104 -7.49 -8.38 15.27
CA THR A 104 -8.91 -8.58 14.91
C THR A 104 -9.50 -9.84 15.58
N ASN A 105 -8.65 -10.82 15.89
CA ASN A 105 -9.01 -12.20 16.24
C ASN A 105 -7.88 -12.91 17.02
N ASP A 106 -7.53 -12.37 18.20
CA ASP A 106 -6.51 -12.85 19.16
C ASP A 106 -5.05 -12.94 18.67
N ASN A 107 -4.80 -12.95 17.36
CA ASN A 107 -3.45 -12.95 16.83
C ASN A 107 -3.06 -11.53 16.42
N ALA A 108 -2.19 -10.92 17.23
CA ALA A 108 -1.52 -9.69 16.84
C ALA A 108 -0.44 -10.01 15.79
N GLU A 109 -0.19 -9.07 14.88
CA GLU A 109 0.84 -9.26 13.85
C GLU A 109 2.21 -9.54 14.48
N PRO A 110 3.01 -10.45 13.90
CA PRO A 110 4.36 -10.77 14.37
C PRO A 110 5.39 -9.67 14.02
N TYR A 111 4.93 -8.46 13.71
CA TYR A 111 5.76 -7.34 13.31
C TYR A 111 5.12 -5.98 13.64
N SER A 112 5.96 -4.96 13.69
CA SER A 112 5.56 -3.56 13.79
C SER A 112 6.07 -2.78 12.60
N LEU A 113 5.27 -1.84 12.10
CA LEU A 113 5.74 -0.85 11.13
C LEU A 113 6.49 0.26 11.86
N ILE A 114 7.46 0.86 11.20
CA ILE A 114 8.26 1.96 11.73
C ILE A 114 8.03 3.18 10.84
N PHE A 115 7.60 4.29 11.45
CA PHE A 115 7.32 5.55 10.76
C PHE A 115 8.28 6.65 11.21
N ASP A 116 8.62 7.56 10.31
CA ASP A 116 9.29 8.81 10.68
C ASP A 116 8.30 9.89 11.16
N ASN A 117 8.84 11.05 11.54
CA ASN A 117 8.08 12.23 11.94
C ASN A 117 7.36 12.93 10.78
N LEU A 118 7.63 12.55 9.53
CA LEU A 118 6.96 13.01 8.31
C LEU A 118 5.84 12.05 7.87
N ASP A 119 5.41 11.17 8.77
CA ASP A 119 4.38 10.14 8.57
C ASP A 119 4.72 9.07 7.52
N ARG A 120 5.99 8.90 7.11
CA ARG A 120 6.38 7.89 6.10
C ARG A 120 6.83 6.60 6.74
N VAL A 121 6.49 5.45 6.15
CA VAL A 121 7.06 4.16 6.55
C VAL A 121 8.54 4.14 6.18
N VAL A 122 9.41 3.93 7.18
CA VAL A 122 10.87 3.87 6.99
C VAL A 122 11.42 2.46 7.20
N GLY A 123 10.63 1.56 7.80
CA GLY A 123 11.02 0.18 8.03
C GLY A 123 9.96 -0.65 8.73
N LEU A 124 10.38 -1.83 9.16
CA LEU A 124 9.60 -2.72 10.01
C LEU A 124 10.50 -3.36 11.09
N TYR A 125 9.87 -3.78 12.17
CA TYR A 125 10.48 -4.57 13.22
C TYR A 125 9.76 -5.90 13.34
N MET A 126 10.46 -7.00 13.06
CA MET A 126 9.94 -8.34 13.29
C MET A 126 10.26 -8.78 14.71
N TYR A 127 9.36 -9.55 15.32
CA TYR A 127 9.65 -10.21 16.59
C TYR A 127 9.38 -11.72 16.53
N SER A 128 10.09 -12.47 17.35
CA SER A 128 9.90 -13.90 17.55
C SER A 128 10.13 -14.26 19.01
N GLU A 129 9.27 -15.08 19.59
CA GLU A 129 9.47 -15.65 20.93
C GLU A 129 10.42 -16.86 20.90
N ASN A 130 10.61 -17.44 19.70
CA ASN A 130 11.54 -18.54 19.49
C ASN A 130 12.94 -18.02 19.22
N GLU A 131 13.95 -18.79 19.63
CA GLU A 131 15.35 -18.50 19.33
C GLU A 131 15.58 -18.30 17.82
N GLN A 132 16.29 -17.24 17.49
CA GLN A 132 16.63 -16.89 16.11
C GLN A 132 18.14 -16.82 15.93
N GLN A 133 18.58 -16.99 14.69
CA GLN A 133 19.98 -16.87 14.32
C GLN A 133 20.29 -15.43 13.91
N VAL A 134 21.58 -15.08 13.84
CA VAL A 134 22.05 -13.82 13.23
C VAL A 134 21.36 -13.66 11.86
N PRO A 135 20.82 -12.47 11.52
CA PRO A 135 21.04 -11.16 12.12
C PRO A 135 20.09 -10.78 13.27
N TRP A 136 19.24 -11.69 13.76
CA TRP A 136 18.33 -11.38 14.86
C TRP A 136 19.08 -11.16 16.17
N GLU A 137 18.56 -10.26 17.00
CA GLU A 137 19.12 -9.94 18.30
C GLU A 137 18.14 -10.30 19.41
N TYR A 138 18.63 -10.86 20.50
CA TYR A 138 17.84 -11.01 21.72
C TYR A 138 17.67 -9.67 22.42
N ARG A 139 16.43 -9.30 22.74
CA ARG A 139 16.04 -8.01 23.32
C ARG A 139 15.19 -8.24 24.56
N GLN A 140 15.45 -7.47 25.62
CA GLN A 140 14.62 -7.51 26.84
C GLN A 140 13.26 -6.85 26.62
N ALA A 141 13.23 -5.74 25.86
CA ALA A 141 12.04 -5.04 25.41
C ALA A 141 12.41 -4.13 24.24
N THR A 142 11.51 -3.97 23.26
CA THR A 142 11.67 -3.06 22.12
C THR A 142 10.30 -2.63 21.61
N GLY A 143 10.08 -1.32 21.43
CA GLY A 143 8.84 -0.78 20.88
C GLY A 143 7.59 -1.29 21.64
N PRO A 144 6.56 -1.80 20.94
CA PRO A 144 5.31 -2.26 21.55
C PRO A 144 5.40 -3.67 22.16
N TYR A 145 6.62 -4.21 22.29
CA TYR A 145 6.90 -5.54 22.83
C TYR A 145 7.65 -5.42 24.18
N PRO A 146 6.92 -5.33 25.31
CA PRO A 146 7.48 -5.08 26.64
C PRO A 146 7.94 -6.36 27.36
N TYR A 147 8.41 -7.35 26.62
CA TYR A 147 8.83 -8.66 27.13
C TYR A 147 10.02 -9.18 26.33
N PRO A 148 10.79 -10.15 26.85
CA PRO A 148 11.96 -10.65 26.13
C PRO A 148 11.58 -11.38 24.84
N HIS A 149 12.26 -11.06 23.74
CA HIS A 149 12.04 -11.66 22.41
C HIS A 149 13.29 -11.52 21.54
N TRP A 150 13.32 -12.26 20.45
CA TRP A 150 14.24 -12.02 19.35
C TRP A 150 13.65 -10.99 18.40
N GLY A 151 14.45 -10.01 18.01
CA GLY A 151 14.03 -8.90 17.17
C GLY A 151 14.92 -8.67 15.97
N LEU A 152 14.32 -8.18 14.89
CA LEU A 152 15.02 -7.80 13.68
C LEU A 152 14.46 -6.48 13.13
N HIS A 153 15.30 -5.46 13.06
CA HIS A 153 15.01 -4.21 12.36
C HIS A 153 15.36 -4.35 10.88
N ILE A 154 14.43 -3.95 10.01
CA ILE A 154 14.64 -3.88 8.56
C ILE A 154 14.25 -2.47 8.13
N PHE A 155 15.20 -1.71 7.56
CA PHE A 155 14.98 -0.35 7.10
C PHE A 155 15.00 -0.28 5.58
N PHE A 156 14.02 0.43 5.03
CA PHE A 156 13.89 0.68 3.58
C PHE A 156 14.38 2.08 3.21
N LEU A 157 14.35 3.00 4.18
CA LEU A 157 14.82 4.37 4.08
C LEU A 157 15.83 4.64 5.20
N ASP A 158 16.60 5.73 5.08
CA ASP A 158 17.50 6.17 6.15
C ASP A 158 16.70 6.64 7.38
N SER A 159 16.81 5.90 8.48
CA SER A 159 16.12 6.16 9.74
C SER A 159 16.90 7.08 10.69
N SER A 160 18.12 7.51 10.33
CA SER A 160 18.99 8.31 11.21
C SER A 160 18.33 9.58 11.76
N ASN A 161 17.45 10.19 10.97
CA ASN A 161 16.70 11.39 11.32
C ASN A 161 15.19 11.15 11.46
N ALA A 162 14.75 9.90 11.69
CA ALA A 162 13.32 9.57 11.73
C ALA A 162 12.53 10.32 12.83
N CYS A 163 13.21 10.90 13.84
CA CYS A 163 12.58 11.64 14.93
C CYS A 163 12.77 13.17 14.87
N ASN A 164 13.47 13.71 13.85
CA ASN A 164 13.93 15.10 13.79
C ASN A 164 13.17 15.92 12.75
#